data_AF-A0A1U7EE26-F1
#
_entry.id   AF-A0A1U7EE26-F1
#
_cell.length_a   1.000
_cell.length_b   1.000
_cell.length_c   1.000
_cell.angle_alpha   90.00
_cell.angle_beta   90.00
_cell.angle_gamma   90.00
#
_symmetry.space_group_name_H-M   'P 1'
#
loop_
_entity.id
_entity.type
_entity.pdbx_description
1 polymer ?
#
loop_
_entity_poly.entity_id
_entity_poly.type
_entity_poly.pdbx_seq_one_letter_code
_entity_poly.pdbx_strand_id
1 'polypeptide(L)'
;MFRYSSKSFRVAYFVSSFLPSYSFLLIILVVQHFELSGRLLPITWEISTMKIIFILTFISLVLSFFSLLYIKNAFENVLKNSKSRTHRSAYITRNYNVGMREFLLSVLVPILTTISIQDMPITGYVSMVILQILIFFYYENSSEYFPNLSLQLIRYSVINAIDNKQNREVYLFTKSDRVSDIINGNQDFVYFGKLNRNSEIGIILEEKTLEN
;
A
#
# COMPACT_ATOMS: atom_id res chain seq x y z
N MET A 1 0.25 -9.34 -7.94
CA MET A 1 -0.60 -8.94 -6.79
C MET A 1 -1.19 -10.20 -6.20
N PHE A 2 -1.36 -10.28 -4.88
CA PHE A 2 -1.73 -11.50 -4.15
C PHE A 2 -2.96 -12.23 -4.70
N ARG A 3 -2.76 -13.14 -5.66
CA ARG A 3 -3.84 -13.73 -6.46
C ARG A 3 -4.84 -14.52 -5.62
N TYR A 4 -4.35 -15.12 -4.54
CA TYR A 4 -5.13 -15.95 -3.62
C TYR A 4 -5.82 -15.18 -2.48
N SER A 5 -5.70 -13.85 -2.45
CA SER A 5 -6.39 -12.98 -1.48
C SER A 5 -7.77 -12.54 -1.98
N SER A 6 -8.60 -11.95 -1.11
CA SER A 6 -9.93 -11.49 -1.51
C SER A 6 -9.84 -10.29 -2.46
N LYS A 7 -10.75 -10.19 -3.44
CA LYS A 7 -10.80 -9.04 -4.37
C LYS A 7 -10.88 -7.71 -3.61
N SER A 8 -11.69 -7.63 -2.56
CA SER A 8 -11.81 -6.43 -1.73
C SER A 8 -10.49 -6.04 -1.04
N PHE A 9 -9.74 -7.02 -0.51
CA PHE A 9 -8.43 -6.75 0.07
C PHE A 9 -7.45 -6.26 -1.00
N ARG A 10 -7.40 -6.92 -2.17
CA ARG A 10 -6.52 -6.50 -3.27
C ARG A 10 -6.77 -5.07 -3.73
N VAL A 11 -8.04 -4.70 -3.89
CA VAL A 11 -8.43 -3.33 -4.29
C VAL A 11 -8.07 -2.33 -3.19
N ALA A 12 -8.43 -2.59 -1.94
CA ALA A 12 -8.07 -1.69 -0.83
C ALA A 12 -6.55 -1.54 -0.70
N TYR A 13 -5.83 -2.66 -0.83
CA TYR A 13 -4.39 -2.71 -0.83
C TYR A 13 -3.77 -1.83 -1.93
N PHE A 14 -4.24 -1.99 -3.16
CA PHE A 14 -3.80 -1.19 -4.29
C PHE A 14 -4.10 0.30 -4.10
N VAL A 15 -5.34 0.66 -3.78
CA VAL A 15 -5.76 2.06 -3.60
C VAL A 15 -4.97 2.73 -2.48
N SER A 16 -4.77 2.04 -1.35
CA SER A 16 -4.01 2.59 -0.23
C SER A 16 -2.55 2.90 -0.57
N SER A 17 -1.95 2.21 -1.55
CA SER A 17 -0.55 2.44 -1.94
C SER A 17 -0.30 3.83 -2.55
N PHE A 18 -1.34 4.47 -3.11
CA PHE A 18 -1.27 5.80 -3.71
C PHE A 18 -1.50 6.92 -2.70
N LEU A 19 -1.70 6.60 -1.42
CA LEU A 19 -1.88 7.61 -0.38
C LEU A 19 -0.73 8.65 -0.36
N PRO A 20 0.58 8.26 -0.35
CA PRO A 20 1.67 9.23 -0.46
C PRO A 20 1.57 10.08 -1.72
N SER A 21 1.23 9.47 -2.86
CA SER A 21 1.09 10.15 -4.14
C SER A 21 0.06 11.27 -4.08
N TYR A 22 -1.13 10.98 -3.54
CA TYR A 22 -2.18 11.98 -3.39
C TYR A 22 -1.83 13.03 -2.34
N SER A 23 -1.12 12.66 -1.27
CA SER A 23 -0.61 13.63 -0.29
C SER A 23 0.38 14.60 -0.94
N PHE A 24 1.35 14.10 -1.70
CA PHE A 24 2.32 14.92 -2.41
C PHE A 24 1.64 15.82 -3.45
N LEU A 25 0.70 15.28 -4.23
CA LEU A 25 -0.01 16.05 -5.23
C LEU A 25 -0.82 17.20 -4.59
N LEU A 26 -1.48 16.97 -3.45
CA LEU A 26 -2.16 18.03 -2.71
C LEU A 26 -1.20 19.10 -2.20
N ILE A 27 -0.05 18.71 -1.65
CA ILE A 27 0.97 19.67 -1.21
C ILE A 27 1.42 20.54 -2.39
N ILE A 28 1.72 19.93 -3.54
CA ILE A 28 2.13 20.65 -4.76
C ILE A 28 1.03 21.63 -5.20
N LEU A 29 -0.23 21.17 -5.28
CA LEU A 29 -1.35 22.02 -5.68
C LEU A 29 -1.56 23.21 -4.73
N VAL A 30 -1.37 23.01 -3.42
CA VAL A 30 -1.45 24.08 -2.41
C VAL A 30 -0.31 25.09 -2.59
N VAL A 31 0.93 24.61 -2.74
CA VAL A 31 2.10 25.47 -2.94
C VAL A 31 1.96 26.28 -4.23
N GLN A 32 1.59 25.63 -5.34
CA GLN A 32 1.36 26.30 -6.62
C GLN A 32 0.25 27.36 -6.54
N HIS A 33 -0.84 27.06 -5.84
CA HIS A 33 -1.91 28.03 -5.63
C HIS A 33 -1.42 29.24 -4.81
N PHE A 34 -0.63 28.99 -3.77
CA PHE A 34 -0.04 30.04 -2.96
C PHE A 34 0.91 30.94 -3.75
N GLU A 35 1.76 30.38 -4.61
CA GLU A 35 2.66 31.16 -5.48
C GLU A 35 1.90 32.08 -6.44
N LEU A 36 0.80 31.61 -7.02
CA LEU A 36 0.03 32.39 -8.01
C LEU A 36 -0.90 33.43 -7.39
N SER A 37 -1.45 33.16 -6.20
CA SER A 37 -2.53 33.97 -5.61
C SER A 37 -2.18 34.64 -4.28
N GLY A 38 -1.07 34.26 -3.66
CA GLY A 38 -0.69 34.65 -2.29
C GLY A 38 -1.58 34.07 -1.19
N ARG A 39 -2.54 33.19 -1.52
CA ARG A 39 -3.48 32.57 -0.56
C ARG A 39 -3.19 31.09 -0.37
N LEU A 40 -3.38 30.60 0.86
CA LEU A 40 -3.01 29.23 1.23
C LEU A 40 -3.98 28.17 0.67
N LEU A 41 -5.26 28.50 0.47
CA LEU A 41 -6.28 27.56 0.02
C LEU A 41 -7.06 28.12 -1.17
N PRO A 42 -7.32 27.32 -2.22
CA PRO A 42 -8.09 27.72 -3.39
C PRO A 42 -9.60 27.71 -3.11
N ILE A 43 -10.04 28.41 -2.07
CA ILE A 43 -11.45 28.54 -1.67
C ILE A 43 -11.91 29.95 -2.05
N THR A 44 -12.09 30.17 -3.35
CA THR A 44 -12.88 31.32 -3.86
C THR A 44 -14.16 30.81 -4.51
N TRP A 45 -15.16 31.67 -4.74
CA TRP A 45 -16.48 31.25 -5.25
C TRP A 45 -16.47 30.81 -6.72
N GLU A 46 -15.43 31.13 -7.50
CA GLU A 46 -15.37 30.81 -8.93
C GLU A 46 -14.87 29.38 -9.19
N ILE A 47 -15.53 28.63 -10.07
CA ILE A 47 -15.09 27.27 -10.41
C ILE A 47 -13.87 27.37 -11.34
N SER A 48 -12.71 26.91 -10.85
CA SER A 48 -11.47 26.78 -11.63
C SER A 48 -11.12 25.31 -11.79
N THR A 49 -10.51 24.95 -12.91
CA THR A 49 -10.00 23.59 -13.18
C THR A 49 -9.08 23.09 -12.07
N MET A 50 -8.24 23.96 -11.50
CA MET A 50 -7.37 23.63 -10.37
C MET A 50 -8.15 23.24 -9.11
N LYS A 51 -9.31 23.87 -8.86
CA LYS A 51 -10.17 23.50 -7.71
C LYS A 51 -10.81 22.14 -7.89
N ILE A 52 -11.25 21.83 -9.12
CA ILE A 52 -11.81 20.52 -9.43
C ILE A 52 -10.76 19.44 -9.16
N ILE A 53 -9.53 19.62 -9.66
CA ILE A 53 -8.44 18.68 -9.42
C ILE A 53 -8.06 18.59 -7.94
N PHE A 54 -8.05 19.71 -7.22
CA PHE A 54 -7.82 19.72 -5.78
C PHE A 54 -8.87 18.87 -5.05
N ILE A 55 -10.16 19.07 -5.34
CA ILE A 55 -11.26 18.31 -4.71
C ILE A 55 -11.18 16.82 -5.07
N LEU A 56 -10.93 16.48 -6.33
CA LEU A 56 -10.80 15.08 -6.77
C LEU A 56 -9.61 14.38 -6.11
N THR A 57 -8.48 15.08 -6.01
CA THR A 57 -7.28 14.57 -5.32
C THR A 57 -7.56 14.38 -3.83
N PHE A 58 -8.27 15.32 -3.20
CA PHE A 58 -8.69 15.21 -1.80
C PHE A 58 -9.60 14.01 -1.56
N ILE A 59 -10.61 13.80 -2.42
CA ILE A 59 -11.48 12.62 -2.35
C ILE A 59 -10.66 11.33 -2.49
N SER A 60 -9.72 11.30 -3.43
CA SER A 60 -8.85 10.13 -3.67
C SER A 60 -7.92 9.85 -2.49
N LEU A 61 -7.40 10.89 -1.85
CA LEU A 61 -6.63 10.77 -0.60
C LEU A 61 -7.48 10.14 0.50
N VAL A 62 -8.69 10.66 0.73
CA VAL A 62 -9.60 10.14 1.77
C VAL A 62 -9.96 8.68 1.51
N LEU A 63 -10.27 8.30 0.26
CA LEU A 63 -10.53 6.91 -0.11
C LEU A 63 -9.32 6.00 0.13
N SER A 64 -8.11 6.50 -0.17
CA SER A 64 -6.86 5.77 0.06
C SER A 64 -6.59 5.57 1.55
N PHE A 65 -6.93 6.56 2.38
CA PHE A 65 -6.83 6.47 3.83
C PHE A 65 -7.81 5.45 4.42
N PHE A 66 -9.09 5.49 4.01
CA PHE A 66 -10.07 4.48 4.45
C PHE A 66 -9.69 3.07 4.01
N SER A 67 -9.11 2.92 2.82
CA SER A 67 -8.59 1.64 2.33
C SER A 67 -7.45 1.12 3.21
N LEU A 68 -6.57 2.00 3.68
CA LEU A 68 -5.50 1.66 4.61
C LEU A 68 -6.05 1.20 5.98
N LEU A 69 -7.07 1.88 6.50
CA LEU A 69 -7.75 1.47 7.73
C LEU A 69 -8.44 0.11 7.59
N TYR A 70 -9.06 -0.14 6.43
CA TYR A 70 -9.64 -1.45 6.13
C TYR A 70 -8.60 -2.57 6.17
N ILE A 71 -7.42 -2.35 5.59
CA ILE A 71 -6.30 -3.31 5.62
C ILE A 71 -5.85 -3.57 7.06
N LYS A 72 -5.67 -2.50 7.85
CA LYS A 72 -5.31 -2.62 9.27
C LYS A 72 -6.30 -3.48 10.03
N ASN A 73 -7.60 -3.21 9.88
CA ASN A 73 -8.65 -4.00 10.52
C ASN A 73 -8.65 -5.46 10.04
N ALA A 74 -8.35 -5.70 8.77
CA ALA A 74 -8.23 -7.05 8.23
C ALA A 74 -7.05 -7.81 8.86
N PHE A 75 -5.89 -7.17 9.05
CA PHE A 75 -4.75 -7.77 9.76
C PHE A 75 -5.09 -8.10 11.22
N GLU A 76 -5.67 -7.16 11.95
CA GLU A 76 -6.08 -7.37 13.35
C GLU A 76 -7.10 -8.51 13.48
N ASN A 77 -8.05 -8.60 12.56
CA ASN A 77 -9.04 -9.69 12.55
C ASN A 77 -8.40 -11.06 12.29
N VAL A 78 -7.38 -11.14 11.43
CA VAL A 78 -6.65 -12.39 11.22
C VAL A 78 -5.83 -12.77 12.45
N LEU A 79 -5.17 -11.81 13.09
CA LEU A 79 -4.41 -12.03 14.32
C LEU A 79 -5.31 -12.46 15.50
N LYS A 80 -6.46 -11.80 15.70
CA LYS A 80 -7.44 -12.18 16.73
C LYS A 80 -7.95 -13.62 16.54
N ASN A 81 -8.16 -14.01 15.28
CA ASN A 81 -8.61 -15.35 14.91
C ASN A 81 -7.46 -16.32 14.58
N SER A 82 -6.23 -16.01 14.98
CA SER A 82 -5.06 -16.85 14.67
C SER A 82 -5.13 -18.23 15.34
N LYS A 83 -5.73 -18.33 16.52
CA LYS A 83 -5.87 -19.59 17.28
C LYS A 83 -6.67 -20.66 16.53
N SER A 84 -7.61 -20.25 15.66
CA SER A 84 -8.43 -21.16 14.86
C SER A 84 -7.86 -21.44 13.47
N ARG A 85 -6.69 -20.87 13.15
CA ARG A 85 -5.99 -21.05 11.86
C ARG A 85 -4.85 -22.05 12.02
N THR A 86 -4.47 -22.68 10.90
CA THR A 86 -3.30 -23.55 10.85
C THR A 86 -2.03 -22.71 10.95
N HIS A 87 -1.22 -22.94 11.98
CA HIS A 87 0.08 -22.29 12.16
C HIS A 87 1.13 -22.94 11.24
N ARG A 88 2.04 -22.11 10.72
CA ARG A 88 3.12 -22.50 9.83
C ARG A 88 4.38 -21.78 10.26
N SER A 89 5.54 -22.33 9.92
CA SER A 89 6.83 -21.71 10.17
C SER A 89 7.48 -21.35 8.84
N ALA A 90 8.07 -20.16 8.76
CA ALA A 90 8.83 -19.71 7.61
C ALA A 90 10.16 -19.06 8.02
N TYR A 91 11.18 -19.25 7.20
CA TYR A 91 12.46 -18.61 7.35
C TYR A 91 12.46 -17.23 6.68
N ILE A 92 12.74 -16.18 7.44
CA ILE A 92 12.73 -14.81 6.94
C ILE A 92 14.04 -14.49 6.25
N THR A 93 13.95 -14.13 4.98
CA THR A 93 15.11 -13.75 4.18
C THR A 93 15.45 -12.27 4.38
N ARG A 94 16.73 -11.91 4.20
CA ARG A 94 17.19 -10.50 4.25
C ARG A 94 16.85 -9.70 2.98
N ASN A 95 16.15 -10.30 2.03
CA ASN A 95 15.86 -9.66 0.76
C ASN A 95 14.85 -8.53 0.97
N TYR A 96 15.37 -7.29 0.99
CA TYR A 96 14.54 -6.11 0.85
C TYR A 96 13.85 -6.15 -0.51
N ASN A 97 12.59 -5.71 -0.56
CA ASN A 97 11.79 -5.84 -1.77
C ASN A 97 12.39 -4.97 -2.89
N VAL A 98 13.00 -5.61 -3.90
CA VAL A 98 13.68 -4.91 -5.01
C VAL A 98 12.69 -4.05 -5.80
N GLY A 99 11.43 -4.50 -5.92
CA GLY A 99 10.37 -3.77 -6.62
C GLY A 99 9.91 -2.49 -5.91
N MET A 100 10.24 -2.29 -4.63
CA MET A 100 9.85 -1.06 -3.89
C MET A 100 10.47 0.20 -4.51
N ARG A 101 11.73 0.09 -4.93
CA ARG A 101 12.46 1.20 -5.58
C ARG A 101 11.83 1.55 -6.94
N GLU A 102 11.54 0.54 -7.75
CA GLU A 102 10.94 0.70 -9.08
C GLU A 102 9.48 1.17 -9.00
N PHE A 103 8.76 0.76 -7.96
CA PHE A 103 7.44 1.31 -7.62
C PHE A 103 7.52 2.79 -7.25
N LEU A 104 8.44 3.17 -6.36
CA LEU A 104 8.65 4.57 -6.00
C LEU A 104 8.94 5.42 -7.23
N LEU A 105 9.83 4.96 -8.10
CA LEU A 105 10.18 5.68 -9.33
C LEU A 105 8.98 5.74 -10.30
N SER A 106 8.26 4.63 -10.52
CA SER A 106 7.11 4.60 -11.43
C SER A 106 5.90 5.39 -10.92
N VAL A 107 5.78 5.62 -9.62
CA VAL A 107 4.72 6.44 -9.02
C VAL A 107 5.13 7.91 -8.90
N LEU A 108 6.37 8.20 -8.53
CA LEU A 108 6.86 9.56 -8.39
C LEU A 108 7.13 10.23 -9.74
N VAL A 109 7.61 9.51 -10.75
CA VAL A 109 7.90 10.10 -12.07
C VAL A 109 6.65 10.72 -12.72
N PRO A 110 5.48 10.05 -12.77
CA PRO A 110 4.24 10.66 -13.26
C PRO A 110 3.85 11.92 -12.48
N ILE A 111 4.06 11.93 -11.15
CA ILE A 111 3.79 13.07 -10.26
C ILE A 111 4.74 14.24 -10.56
N LEU A 112 6.02 13.95 -10.77
CA LEU A 112 7.04 14.94 -11.14
C LEU A 112 6.79 15.49 -12.55
N THR A 113 6.37 14.66 -13.50
CA THR A 113 5.98 15.13 -14.83
C THR A 113 4.69 15.94 -14.80
N THR A 114 3.80 15.69 -13.83
CA THR A 114 2.61 16.52 -13.59
C THR A 114 2.91 17.85 -12.91
N ILE A 115 4.18 18.21 -12.64
CA ILE A 115 4.55 19.60 -12.38
C ILE A 115 4.13 20.51 -13.57
N SER A 116 3.89 19.94 -14.76
CA SER A 116 3.25 20.63 -15.91
C SER A 116 1.72 20.82 -15.81
N ILE A 117 1.09 20.53 -14.66
CA ILE A 117 -0.37 20.66 -14.43
C ILE A 117 -0.87 22.10 -14.66
N GLN A 118 -0.01 23.11 -14.60
CA GLN A 118 -0.42 24.51 -14.81
C GLN A 118 -1.16 24.72 -16.14
N ASP A 119 -0.69 24.10 -17.23
CA ASP A 119 -1.26 24.36 -18.57
C ASP A 119 -2.49 23.50 -18.86
N MET A 120 -2.52 22.25 -18.37
CA MET A 120 -3.60 21.29 -18.64
C MET A 120 -3.88 20.36 -17.44
N PRO A 121 -4.47 20.88 -16.35
CA PRO A 121 -4.60 20.16 -15.08
C PRO A 121 -5.50 18.92 -15.19
N ILE A 122 -6.57 19.00 -15.99
CA ILE A 122 -7.50 17.88 -16.20
C ILE A 122 -6.81 16.74 -16.96
N THR A 123 -6.12 17.07 -18.05
CA THR A 123 -5.42 16.07 -18.87
C THR A 123 -4.38 15.31 -18.04
N GLY A 124 -3.57 16.03 -17.26
CA GLY A 124 -2.57 15.41 -16.38
C GLY A 124 -3.20 14.47 -15.35
N TYR A 125 -4.29 14.89 -14.71
CA TYR A 125 -5.00 14.06 -13.74
C TYR A 125 -5.62 12.81 -14.38
N VAL A 126 -6.26 12.94 -15.55
CA VAL A 126 -6.84 11.81 -16.29
C VAL A 126 -5.75 10.81 -16.71
N SER A 127 -4.61 11.29 -17.21
CA SER A 127 -3.47 10.42 -17.55
C SER A 127 -2.95 9.65 -16.35
N MET A 128 -2.85 10.30 -15.19
CA MET A 128 -2.46 9.63 -13.94
C MET A 128 -3.46 8.51 -13.57
N VAL A 129 -4.77 8.78 -13.62
CA VAL A 129 -5.80 7.77 -13.30
C VAL A 129 -5.76 6.59 -14.28
N ILE A 130 -5.60 6.85 -15.58
CA ILE A 130 -5.47 5.79 -16.60
C ILE A 130 -4.25 4.92 -16.31
N LEU A 131 -3.10 5.53 -16.01
CA LEU A 131 -1.88 4.80 -15.67
C LEU A 131 -2.08 3.91 -14.43
N GLN A 132 -2.73 4.43 -13.38
CA GLN A 132 -3.06 3.64 -12.20
C GLN A 132 -3.95 2.43 -12.54
N ILE A 133 -4.95 2.61 -13.40
CA ILE A 133 -5.81 1.50 -13.84
C ILE A 133 -5.00 0.43 -14.60
N LEU A 134 -4.07 0.83 -15.48
CA LEU A 134 -3.20 -0.11 -16.20
C LEU A 134 -2.28 -0.87 -15.25
N ILE A 135 -1.67 -0.17 -14.27
CA ILE A 135 -0.84 -0.78 -13.24
C ILE A 135 -1.68 -1.80 -12.43
N PHE A 136 -2.93 -1.46 -12.09
CA PHE A 136 -3.82 -2.39 -11.39
C PHE A 136 -4.02 -3.69 -12.17
N PHE A 137 -4.36 -3.61 -13.46
CA PHE A 137 -4.59 -4.79 -14.30
C PHE A 137 -3.31 -5.62 -14.50
N TYR A 138 -2.16 -4.97 -14.63
CA TYR A 138 -0.87 -5.65 -14.70
C TYR A 138 -0.60 -6.45 -13.43
N TYR A 139 -0.69 -5.78 -12.27
CA TYR A 139 -0.41 -6.43 -11.00
C TYR A 139 -1.49 -7.43 -10.61
N GLU A 140 -2.76 -7.27 -10.98
CA GLU A 140 -3.79 -8.28 -10.72
C GLU A 140 -3.46 -9.65 -11.35
N ASN A 141 -2.77 -9.64 -12.50
CA ASN A 141 -2.38 -10.84 -13.25
C ASN A 141 -0.93 -11.29 -12.99
N SER A 142 -0.09 -10.43 -12.40
CA SER A 142 1.30 -10.74 -12.08
C SER A 142 1.43 -11.57 -10.79
N SER A 143 2.42 -12.47 -10.76
CA SER A 143 2.88 -13.17 -9.55
C SER A 143 3.65 -12.27 -8.59
N GLU A 144 4.11 -11.11 -9.06
CA GLU A 144 4.87 -10.16 -8.25
C GLU A 144 3.98 -9.40 -7.28
N TYR A 145 4.51 -9.15 -6.09
CA TYR A 145 3.87 -8.31 -5.10
C TYR A 145 3.93 -6.83 -5.50
N PHE A 146 2.83 -6.12 -5.22
CA PHE A 146 2.78 -4.67 -5.42
C PHE A 146 3.24 -3.94 -4.15
N PRO A 147 4.27 -3.10 -4.21
CA PRO A 147 4.74 -2.36 -3.04
C PRO A 147 3.71 -1.38 -2.50
N ASN A 148 3.69 -1.21 -1.18
CA ASN A 148 2.77 -0.28 -0.52
C ASN A 148 3.46 0.38 0.68
N LEU A 149 3.97 1.59 0.45
CA LEU A 149 4.62 2.38 1.49
C LEU A 149 3.68 2.81 2.61
N SER A 150 2.40 3.00 2.29
CA SER A 150 1.39 3.46 3.25
C SER A 150 1.21 2.50 4.42
N LEU A 151 1.58 1.22 4.27
CA LEU A 151 1.60 0.26 5.37
C LEU A 151 2.47 0.73 6.55
N GLN A 152 3.55 1.47 6.28
CA GLN A 152 4.41 2.01 7.33
C GLN A 152 3.65 2.98 8.25
N LEU A 153 2.64 3.69 7.72
CA LEU A 153 1.81 4.61 8.52
C LEU A 153 0.94 3.88 9.54
N ILE A 154 0.57 2.62 9.25
CA ILE A 154 -0.10 1.73 10.21
C ILE A 154 0.87 0.79 10.92
N ARG A 155 2.18 1.04 10.83
CA ARG A 155 3.27 0.25 11.41
C ARG A 155 3.34 -1.20 10.94
N TYR A 156 2.95 -1.45 9.70
CA TYR A 156 3.10 -2.76 9.06
C TYR A 156 4.12 -2.71 7.91
N SER A 157 4.75 -3.84 7.65
CA SER A 157 5.66 -4.04 6.54
C SER A 157 5.49 -5.43 5.94
N VAL A 158 5.91 -5.59 4.69
CA VAL A 158 5.89 -6.87 3.98
C VAL A 158 7.31 -7.33 3.77
N ILE A 159 7.57 -8.58 4.13
CA ILE A 159 8.87 -9.22 4.00
C ILE A 159 8.75 -10.54 3.24
N ASN A 160 9.84 -10.93 2.58
CA ASN A 160 9.92 -12.19 1.87
C ASN A 160 10.43 -13.29 2.81
N ALA A 161 9.74 -14.43 2.82
CA ALA A 161 10.12 -15.58 3.61
C ALA A 161 9.95 -16.88 2.79
N ILE A 162 10.54 -17.97 3.27
CA ILE A 162 10.43 -19.29 2.65
C ILE A 162 9.64 -20.18 3.62
N ASP A 163 8.48 -20.71 3.18
CA ASP A 163 7.69 -21.66 3.99
C ASP A 163 8.50 -22.95 4.18
N ASN A 164 8.82 -23.28 5.43
CA ASN A 164 9.68 -24.42 5.77
C ASN A 164 9.07 -25.78 5.37
N LYS A 165 7.74 -25.88 5.23
CA LYS A 165 7.06 -27.13 4.86
C LYS A 165 6.90 -27.28 3.36
N GLN A 166 6.69 -26.18 2.64
CA GLN A 166 6.39 -26.21 1.20
C GLN A 166 7.58 -25.76 0.34
N ASN A 167 8.66 -25.29 0.95
CA ASN A 167 9.85 -24.76 0.30
C ASN A 167 9.52 -23.76 -0.81
N ARG A 168 8.60 -22.84 -0.51
CA ARG A 168 8.10 -21.84 -1.46
C ARG A 168 8.21 -20.45 -0.86
N GLU A 169 8.40 -19.46 -1.72
CA GLU A 169 8.38 -18.07 -1.31
C GLU A 169 6.97 -17.64 -0.87
N VAL A 170 6.91 -16.95 0.25
CA VAL A 170 5.70 -16.37 0.83
C VAL A 170 5.99 -14.94 1.28
N TYR A 171 4.99 -14.08 1.13
CA TYR A 171 5.04 -12.70 1.59
C TYR A 171 4.38 -12.60 2.96
N LEU A 172 5.13 -12.15 3.96
CA LEU A 172 4.64 -12.07 5.33
C LEU A 172 4.44 -10.62 5.73
N PHE A 173 3.25 -10.31 6.22
CA PHE A 173 2.95 -9.07 6.92
C PHE A 173 3.45 -9.16 8.36
N THR A 174 4.18 -8.14 8.79
CA THR A 174 4.70 -8.03 10.16
C THR A 174 4.65 -6.57 10.62
N LYS A 175 4.77 -6.34 11.93
CA LYS A 175 4.95 -4.99 12.45
C LYS A 175 6.34 -4.46 12.07
N SER A 176 6.39 -3.20 11.65
CA SER A 176 7.61 -2.56 11.12
C SER A 176 8.76 -2.50 12.13
N ASP A 177 8.43 -2.31 13.40
CA ASP A 177 9.39 -2.21 14.52
C ASP A 177 10.13 -3.52 14.81
N ARG A 178 9.56 -4.66 14.44
CA ARG A 178 10.14 -6.00 14.70
C ARG A 178 10.95 -6.57 13.55
N VAL A 179 10.99 -5.88 12.39
CA VAL A 179 11.63 -6.43 11.19
C VAL A 179 13.11 -6.77 11.43
N SER A 180 13.84 -5.93 12.17
CA SER A 180 15.26 -6.18 12.51
C SER A 180 15.46 -7.45 13.32
N ASP A 181 14.52 -7.77 14.20
CA ASP A 181 14.67 -8.81 15.23
C ASP A 181 14.35 -10.20 14.68
N ILE A 182 13.56 -10.24 13.60
CA ILE A 182 13.04 -11.48 13.02
C ILE A 182 13.78 -11.90 11.74
N ILE A 183 14.59 -11.02 11.14
CA ILE A 183 15.39 -11.33 9.95
C ILE A 183 16.37 -12.47 10.25
N ASN A 184 16.52 -13.38 9.28
CA ASN A 184 17.34 -14.60 9.40
C ASN A 184 16.88 -15.55 10.53
N GLY A 185 15.63 -15.41 10.98
CA GLY A 185 15.00 -16.30 11.95
C GLY A 185 13.86 -17.11 11.33
N ASN A 186 13.51 -18.21 12.00
CA ASN A 186 12.25 -18.90 11.76
C ASN A 186 11.16 -18.20 12.56
N GLN A 187 10.03 -17.89 11.91
CA GLN A 187 8.89 -17.26 12.56
C GLN A 187 7.61 -18.02 12.23
N ASP A 188 6.74 -18.09 13.23
CA ASP A 188 5.42 -18.64 13.06
C ASP A 188 4.48 -17.62 12.42
N PHE A 189 3.66 -18.08 11.48
CA PHE A 189 2.74 -17.25 10.73
C PHE A 189 1.43 -18.00 10.45
N VAL A 190 0.39 -17.23 10.11
CA VAL A 190 -0.87 -17.76 9.60
C VAL A 190 -1.17 -17.18 8.23
N TYR A 191 -1.69 -18.01 7.33
CA TYR A 191 -2.07 -17.55 6.00
C TYR A 191 -3.18 -16.48 6.06
N PHE A 192 -2.99 -15.43 5.28
CA PHE A 192 -3.97 -14.37 5.05
C PHE A 192 -4.85 -14.75 3.85
N GLY A 193 -6.17 -14.63 3.99
CA GLY A 193 -7.15 -15.07 2.99
C GLY A 193 -8.06 -16.21 3.46
N LYS A 194 -8.63 -16.96 2.50
CA LYS A 194 -9.57 -18.07 2.79
C LYS A 194 -8.91 -19.14 3.65
N LEU A 195 -9.61 -19.57 4.70
CA LEU A 195 -9.18 -20.60 5.65
C LEU A 195 -8.64 -21.83 4.91
N ASN A 196 -7.47 -22.31 5.35
CA ASN A 196 -6.85 -23.58 4.94
C ASN A 196 -6.48 -23.73 3.46
N ARG A 197 -6.28 -22.63 2.72
CA ARG A 197 -5.65 -22.67 1.40
C ARG A 197 -4.23 -22.12 1.44
N ASN A 198 -3.36 -22.77 0.68
CA ASN A 198 -2.00 -22.32 0.38
C ASN A 198 -2.04 -20.94 -0.28
N SER A 199 -2.04 -19.88 0.54
CA SER A 199 -1.95 -18.49 0.09
C SER A 199 -0.48 -18.14 -0.13
N GLU A 200 -0.19 -17.16 -0.97
CA GLU A 200 1.17 -16.61 -1.10
C GLU A 200 1.44 -15.57 -0.01
N ILE A 201 0.45 -15.27 0.83
CA ILE A 201 0.53 -14.28 1.91
C ILE A 201 0.20 -14.82 3.28
N GLY A 202 0.96 -14.38 4.27
CA GLY A 202 0.71 -14.66 5.68
C GLY A 202 0.89 -13.42 6.55
N ILE A 203 0.50 -13.53 7.81
CA ILE A 203 0.81 -12.56 8.86
C ILE A 203 1.58 -13.28 9.96
N ILE A 204 2.68 -12.69 10.40
CA ILE A 204 3.51 -13.24 11.47
C ILE A 204 2.72 -13.18 12.78
N LEU A 205 2.73 -14.30 13.52
CA LEU A 205 2.16 -14.36 14.84
C LEU A 205 3.14 -13.72 15.81
N GLU A 206 2.64 -12.83 16.65
CA GLU A 206 3.42 -12.39 17.79
C GLU A 206 3.52 -13.58 18.73
N GLU A 207 4.74 -14.08 18.95
CA GLU A 207 5.02 -14.80 20.19
C GLU A 207 4.53 -13.89 21.32
N LYS A 208 3.53 -14.36 22.06
CA LYS A 208 3.24 -13.78 23.36
C LYS A 208 4.57 -13.85 24.10
N THR A 209 5.19 -12.71 24.36
CA THR A 209 5.99 -12.57 25.57
C THR A 209 5.12 -13.14 26.68
N LEU A 210 5.47 -14.34 27.15
CA LEU A 210 4.98 -14.88 28.39
C LEU A 210 5.33 -13.81 29.41
N GLU A 211 4.32 -13.03 29.81
CA GLU A 211 4.36 -12.29 31.06
C GLU A 211 4.58 -13.35 32.15
N ASN A 212 5.82 -13.41 32.64
CA ASN A 212 6.19 -14.08 33.87
C ASN A 212 5.66 -13.26 35.06
#